data_AF-A0A0Q3WUH8-F1
#
_entry.id   AF-A0A0Q3WUH8-F1
#
_cell.length_a   1.000
_cell.length_b   1.000
_cell.length_c   1.000
_cell.angle_alpha   90.00
_cell.angle_beta   90.00
_cell.angle_gamma   90.00
#
_symmetry.space_group_name_H-M   'P 1'
#
loop_
_entity.id
_entity.type
_entity.pdbx_description
1 polymer ?
#
loop_
_entity_poly.entity_id
_entity_poly.type
_entity_poly.pdbx_seq_one_letter_code
_entity_poly.pdbx_strand_id
1 'polypeptide(L)'
;MPNCDWGRPCDCKDCRTDQFSIICPHCGFNNVLNVLGSAELKSDKKGSSGYEFTYPSGTKELNCYCCSKIIPDVRYYDGYNEYICKINIKLYQNKLNGLVCSSCGVIDGELKGIKFVKLIKFDNKLYCQKCIIDAGVKKIPNPSNENEKYVFNGEKLKWELHKIRIPCPSCHKKRWLNAENRWKTLCKKCYLTS
;
A
#
# COMPACT_ATOMS: atom_id res chain seq x y z
N MET A 1 11.17 14.15 1.34
CA MET A 1 11.26 14.87 0.05
C MET A 1 12.15 16.08 0.28
N PRO A 2 13.16 16.29 -0.57
CA PRO A 2 14.56 16.39 -0.17
C PRO A 2 15.05 17.84 -0.14
N ASN A 3 16.29 18.06 0.31
CA ASN A 3 17.10 19.26 0.11
C ASN A 3 17.44 19.50 -1.39
N CYS A 4 16.50 19.24 -2.30
CA CYS A 4 16.62 19.57 -3.71
C CYS A 4 15.91 20.91 -3.89
N ASP A 5 16.67 21.98 -4.08
CA ASP A 5 16.15 23.33 -4.29
C ASP A 5 15.11 23.32 -5.43
N TRP A 6 13.89 23.71 -5.09
CA TRP A 6 12.74 23.74 -5.99
C TRP A 6 12.97 24.80 -7.09
N GLY A 7 13.51 24.38 -8.23
CA GLY A 7 13.70 25.23 -9.41
C GLY A 7 15.14 25.34 -9.93
N ARG A 8 16.10 24.56 -9.41
CA ARG A 8 17.46 24.49 -9.96
C ARG A 8 17.85 23.05 -10.32
N PRO A 9 18.68 22.82 -11.35
CA PRO A 9 19.26 21.52 -11.62
C PRO A 9 20.04 21.03 -10.39
N CYS A 10 19.76 19.81 -9.93
CA CYS A 10 20.41 19.23 -8.75
C CYS A 10 21.25 18.02 -9.15
N ASP A 11 22.50 17.98 -8.73
CA ASP A 11 23.46 16.88 -8.93
C ASP A 11 23.82 16.19 -7.60
N CYS A 12 22.96 16.31 -6.58
CA CYS A 12 23.23 15.67 -5.30
C CYS A 12 23.34 14.14 -5.46
N LYS A 13 23.99 13.48 -4.49
CA LYS A 13 24.21 12.03 -4.52
C LYS A 13 22.90 11.26 -4.72
N ASP A 14 21.82 11.70 -4.06
CA ASP A 14 20.51 11.05 -4.17
C ASP A 14 19.93 11.18 -5.58
N CYS A 15 20.04 12.35 -6.22
CA CYS A 15 19.60 12.56 -7.61
C CYS A 15 20.43 11.74 -8.62
N ARG A 16 21.72 11.56 -8.36
CA ARG A 16 22.63 10.78 -9.22
C ARG A 16 22.58 9.28 -8.98
N THR A 17 21.95 8.81 -7.91
CA THR A 17 21.90 7.37 -7.60
C THR A 17 20.72 6.73 -8.30
N ASP A 18 20.99 5.84 -9.27
CA ASP A 18 19.99 4.97 -9.87
C ASP A 18 19.86 3.67 -9.06
N GLN A 19 18.67 3.09 -9.06
CA GLN A 19 18.34 1.88 -8.32
C GLN A 19 17.74 0.85 -9.26
N PHE A 20 18.26 -0.38 -9.20
CA PHE A 20 17.74 -1.49 -9.99
C PHE A 20 17.70 -2.79 -9.20
N SER A 21 16.85 -3.71 -9.66
CA SER A 21 16.52 -4.96 -8.97
C SER A 21 17.06 -6.16 -9.75
N ILE A 22 17.68 -7.11 -9.05
CA ILE A 22 18.15 -8.39 -9.59
C ILE A 22 17.60 -9.52 -8.74
N ILE A 23 16.77 -10.37 -9.35
CA ILE A 23 16.20 -11.55 -8.68
C ILE A 23 17.26 -12.64 -8.65
N CYS A 24 17.57 -13.17 -7.47
CA CYS A 24 18.48 -14.30 -7.33
C CYS A 24 17.86 -15.55 -7.98
N PRO A 25 18.51 -16.19 -8.95
CA PRO A 25 17.99 -17.40 -9.59
C PRO A 25 17.94 -18.60 -8.65
N HIS A 26 18.74 -18.60 -7.57
CA HIS A 26 18.83 -19.71 -6.62
C HIS A 26 17.72 -19.69 -5.56
N CYS A 27 17.45 -18.52 -4.94
CA CYS A 27 16.46 -18.41 -3.87
C CYS A 27 15.26 -17.51 -4.20
N GLY A 28 15.22 -16.88 -5.37
CA GLY A 28 14.16 -15.94 -5.77
C GLY A 28 14.17 -14.60 -5.00
N PHE A 29 15.21 -14.33 -4.20
CA PHE A 29 15.33 -13.08 -3.44
C PHE A 29 15.58 -11.88 -4.36
N ASN A 30 14.85 -10.77 -4.15
CA ASN A 30 15.06 -9.54 -4.92
C ASN A 30 16.16 -8.67 -4.29
N ASN A 31 17.34 -8.67 -4.92
CA ASN A 31 18.46 -7.80 -4.54
C ASN A 31 18.26 -6.43 -5.16
N VAL A 32 18.25 -5.39 -4.33
CA VAL A 32 18.17 -4.00 -4.81
C VAL A 32 19.54 -3.36 -4.71
N LEU A 33 20.02 -2.84 -5.83
CA LEU A 33 21.36 -2.32 -6.00
C LEU A 33 21.31 -0.83 -6.31
N ASN A 34 22.35 -0.13 -5.89
CA ASN A 34 22.55 1.29 -6.17
C ASN A 34 23.73 1.46 -7.12
N VAL A 35 23.59 2.37 -8.07
CA VAL A 35 24.68 2.83 -8.94
C VAL A 35 24.71 4.35 -8.95
N LEU A 36 25.86 4.91 -8.61
CA LEU A 36 26.11 6.34 -8.60
C LEU A 36 26.53 6.79 -10.00
N GLY A 37 25.71 7.64 -10.60
CA GLY A 37 26.03 8.29 -11.86
C GLY A 37 27.00 9.47 -11.67
N SER A 38 27.72 9.80 -12.73
CA SER A 38 28.33 11.12 -12.88
C SER A 38 27.29 12.12 -13.39
N ALA A 39 27.54 13.40 -13.18
CA ALA A 39 26.67 14.47 -13.69
C ALA A 39 27.47 15.40 -14.60
N GLU A 40 26.87 15.76 -15.72
CA GLU A 40 27.38 16.74 -16.66
C GLU A 40 26.34 17.85 -16.83
N LEU A 41 26.73 19.11 -16.61
CA LEU A 41 25.85 20.23 -16.86
C LEU A 41 25.75 20.47 -18.37
N LYS A 42 24.55 20.34 -18.92
CA LYS A 42 24.25 20.64 -20.32
C LYS A 42 23.29 21.82 -20.41
N SER A 43 23.56 22.70 -21.36
CA SER A 43 22.69 23.84 -21.68
C SER A 43 22.07 23.63 -23.05
N ASP A 44 20.75 23.81 -23.15
CA ASP A 44 20.04 23.76 -24.41
C ASP A 44 20.22 25.07 -25.21
N LYS A 45 19.82 25.05 -26.49
CA LYS A 45 19.90 26.23 -27.37
C LYS A 45 19.00 27.40 -26.91
N LYS A 46 18.11 27.18 -25.93
CA LYS A 46 17.21 28.19 -25.35
C LYS A 46 17.77 28.78 -24.05
N GLY A 47 18.99 28.41 -23.65
CA GLY A 47 19.65 28.90 -22.44
C GLY A 47 19.17 28.21 -21.15
N SER A 48 18.38 27.15 -21.25
CA SER A 48 18.00 26.33 -20.09
C SER A 48 19.12 25.32 -19.81
N SER A 49 19.61 25.29 -18.58
CA SER A 49 20.64 24.33 -18.15
C SER A 49 20.05 23.24 -17.27
N GLY A 50 20.59 22.03 -17.40
CA GLY A 50 20.19 20.84 -16.66
C GLY A 50 21.35 19.86 -16.52
N TYR A 51 21.32 18.98 -15.53
CA TYR A 51 22.29 17.91 -15.43
C TYR A 51 21.83 16.69 -16.23
N GLU A 52 22.72 16.15 -17.05
CA GLU A 52 22.57 14.81 -17.62
C GLU A 52 23.38 13.83 -16.77
N PHE A 53 22.77 12.70 -16.40
CA PHE A 53 23.43 11.68 -15.62
C PHE A 53 23.88 10.53 -16.50
N THR A 54 25.15 10.14 -16.35
CA THR A 54 25.70 8.96 -17.01
C THR A 54 26.16 7.96 -15.96
N TYR A 55 26.02 6.68 -16.26
CA TYR A 55 26.30 5.60 -15.31
C TYR A 55 27.44 4.73 -15.84
N PRO A 56 28.28 4.19 -14.95
CA PRO A 56 29.35 3.28 -15.35
C PRO A 56 28.81 2.09 -16.15
N SER A 57 29.52 1.75 -17.23
CA SER A 57 29.30 0.55 -18.03
C SER A 57 30.12 -0.63 -17.50
N GLY A 58 29.72 -1.85 -17.87
CA GLY A 58 30.41 -3.08 -17.51
C GLY A 58 29.55 -4.00 -16.66
N THR A 59 30.09 -5.18 -16.38
CA THR A 59 29.46 -6.21 -15.56
C THR A 59 30.33 -6.54 -14.35
N LYS A 60 29.68 -7.08 -13.32
CA LYS A 60 30.30 -7.50 -12.07
C LYS A 60 29.54 -8.71 -11.53
N GLU A 61 30.23 -9.55 -10.80
CA GLU A 61 29.61 -10.62 -10.03
C GLU A 61 28.88 -10.05 -8.81
N LEU A 62 27.65 -10.53 -8.59
CA LEU A 62 26.83 -10.15 -7.45
C LEU A 62 26.68 -11.33 -6.50
N ASN A 63 27.03 -11.15 -5.24
CA ASN A 63 26.64 -12.10 -4.20
C ASN A 63 25.16 -11.88 -3.84
N CYS A 64 24.34 -12.91 -3.78
CA CYS A 64 22.97 -12.73 -3.30
C CYS A 64 22.97 -12.27 -1.84
N TYR A 65 22.30 -11.16 -1.55
CA TYR A 65 22.21 -10.61 -0.20
C TYR A 65 21.57 -11.58 0.82
N CYS A 66 20.75 -12.52 0.36
CA CYS A 66 20.08 -13.50 1.21
C CYS A 66 20.84 -14.84 1.34
N CYS A 67 21.38 -15.38 0.25
CA CYS A 67 21.96 -16.74 0.24
C CYS A 67 23.44 -16.82 -0.14
N SER A 68 24.08 -15.67 -0.39
CA SER A 68 25.49 -15.54 -0.76
C SER A 68 25.92 -16.27 -2.03
N LYS A 69 25.00 -16.87 -2.80
CA LYS A 69 25.30 -17.44 -4.12
C LYS A 69 25.65 -16.34 -5.11
N ILE A 70 26.68 -16.60 -5.92
CA ILE A 70 27.17 -15.69 -6.96
C ILE A 70 26.18 -15.68 -8.13
N ILE A 71 25.88 -14.48 -8.61
CA ILE A 71 25.09 -14.19 -9.80
C ILE A 71 26.04 -13.49 -10.79
N PRO A 72 26.40 -14.15 -11.91
CA PRO A 72 27.30 -13.58 -12.90
C PRO A 72 26.61 -12.50 -13.73
N ASP A 73 27.41 -11.74 -14.48
CA ASP A 73 26.97 -10.80 -15.53
C ASP A 73 25.96 -9.73 -15.10
N VAL A 74 26.01 -9.30 -13.83
CA VAL A 74 25.17 -8.20 -13.35
C VAL A 74 25.77 -6.87 -13.76
N ARG A 75 24.97 -5.94 -14.29
CA ARG A 75 25.39 -4.56 -14.59
C ARG A 75 26.15 -3.96 -13.40
N TYR A 76 27.18 -3.15 -13.67
CA TYR A 76 27.95 -2.45 -12.65
C TYR A 76 27.05 -1.79 -11.58
N TYR A 77 27.46 -1.91 -10.33
CA TYR A 77 26.82 -1.32 -9.16
C TYR A 77 27.86 -1.00 -8.08
N ASP A 78 27.58 0.01 -7.26
CA ASP A 78 28.49 0.41 -6.17
C ASP A 78 28.22 -0.37 -4.88
N GLY A 79 26.95 -0.74 -4.64
CA GLY A 79 26.58 -1.55 -3.48
C GLY A 79 25.09 -1.88 -3.42
N TYR A 80 24.69 -2.57 -2.37
CA TYR A 80 23.28 -2.84 -2.11
C TYR A 80 22.58 -1.59 -1.59
N ASN A 81 21.30 -1.47 -1.91
CA ASN A 81 20.40 -0.67 -1.12
C ASN A 81 20.09 -1.41 0.19
N GLU A 82 20.95 -1.24 1.19
CA GLU A 82 20.86 -1.90 2.50
C GLU A 82 19.47 -1.77 3.15
N TYR A 83 18.85 -0.61 3.04
CA TYR A 83 17.53 -0.36 3.61
C TYR A 83 16.46 -1.25 2.95
N ILE A 84 16.39 -1.24 1.62
CA ILE A 84 15.39 -2.02 0.88
C ILE A 84 15.70 -3.52 0.99
N CYS A 85 16.96 -3.93 0.89
CA CYS A 85 17.36 -5.32 1.04
C CYS A 85 17.01 -5.89 2.43
N LYS A 86 17.17 -5.13 3.52
CA LYS A 86 16.73 -5.55 4.87
C LYS A 86 15.21 -5.70 4.96
N ILE A 87 14.45 -4.82 4.32
CA ILE A 87 12.99 -4.96 4.23
C ILE A 87 12.63 -6.23 3.45
N ASN A 88 13.25 -6.45 2.29
CA ASN A 88 13.03 -7.62 1.45
C ASN A 88 13.38 -8.92 2.19
N ILE A 89 14.43 -8.95 3.02
CA ILE A 89 14.76 -10.13 3.84
C ILE A 89 13.61 -10.46 4.78
N LYS A 90 13.05 -9.47 5.48
CA LYS A 90 11.91 -9.68 6.38
C LYS A 90 10.69 -10.22 5.62
N LEU A 91 10.40 -9.64 4.46
CA LEU A 91 9.30 -10.13 3.61
C LEU A 91 9.53 -11.55 3.13
N TYR A 92 10.76 -11.88 2.74
CA TYR A 92 11.14 -13.22 2.31
C TYR A 92 10.98 -14.23 3.45
N GLN A 93 11.43 -13.90 4.67
CA GLN A 93 11.23 -14.73 5.86
C GLN A 93 9.75 -14.90 6.20
N ASN A 94 8.96 -13.82 6.15
CA ASN A 94 7.52 -13.87 6.38
C ASN A 94 6.82 -14.79 5.37
N LYS A 95 7.24 -14.74 4.10
CA LYS A 95 6.73 -15.64 3.06
C LYS A 95 7.05 -17.10 3.37
N LEU A 96 8.29 -17.41 3.78
CA LEU A 96 8.70 -18.77 4.16
C LEU A 96 7.94 -19.28 5.40
N ASN A 97 7.64 -18.40 6.35
CA ASN A 97 6.86 -18.72 7.54
C ASN A 97 5.35 -18.84 7.28
N GLY A 98 4.90 -18.72 6.03
CA GLY A 98 3.48 -18.79 5.67
C GLY A 98 2.65 -17.60 6.15
N LEU A 99 3.28 -16.47 6.48
CA LEU A 99 2.61 -15.20 6.80
C LEU A 99 2.13 -14.53 5.51
N VAL A 100 1.24 -15.22 4.82
CA VAL A 100 0.63 -14.80 3.55
C VAL A 100 -0.89 -14.77 3.69
N CYS A 101 -1.51 -13.77 3.06
CA CYS A 101 -2.96 -13.68 2.98
C CYS A 101 -3.50 -14.88 2.18
N SER A 102 -4.43 -15.62 2.77
CA SER A 102 -5.04 -16.82 2.19
C SER A 102 -5.92 -16.55 0.97
N SER A 103 -6.28 -15.28 0.73
CA SER A 103 -7.14 -14.87 -0.39
C SER A 103 -6.36 -14.27 -1.55
N CYS A 104 -5.40 -13.37 -1.27
CA CYS A 104 -4.69 -12.61 -2.31
C CYS A 104 -3.16 -12.85 -2.35
N GLY A 105 -2.61 -13.68 -1.47
CA GLY A 105 -1.19 -14.04 -1.44
C GLY A 105 -0.23 -12.94 -0.95
N VAL A 106 -0.75 -11.78 -0.58
CA VAL A 106 0.06 -10.65 -0.05
C VAL A 106 0.72 -11.03 1.27
N ILE A 107 1.97 -10.61 1.47
CA ILE A 107 2.80 -10.99 2.61
C ILE A 107 2.62 -10.00 3.76
N ASP A 108 2.68 -10.49 5.01
CA ASP A 108 2.70 -9.62 6.19
C ASP A 108 3.91 -8.66 6.17
N GLY A 109 3.66 -7.38 6.44
CA GLY A 109 4.66 -6.32 6.38
C GLY A 109 4.96 -5.78 4.98
N GLU A 110 4.33 -6.31 3.92
CA GLU A 110 4.48 -5.74 2.57
C GLU A 110 3.85 -4.34 2.50
N LEU A 111 4.52 -3.38 1.87
CA LEU A 111 3.96 -2.04 1.67
C LEU A 111 2.98 -2.06 0.50
N LYS A 112 1.70 -1.78 0.75
CA LYS A 112 0.67 -1.60 -0.29
C LYS A 112 0.10 -0.19 -0.21
N GLY A 113 0.43 0.64 -1.21
CA GLY A 113 0.08 2.06 -1.20
C GLY A 113 0.84 2.77 -0.09
N ILE A 114 0.12 3.22 0.94
CA ILE A 114 0.66 4.06 2.04
C ILE A 114 0.77 3.27 3.35
N LYS A 115 0.27 2.03 3.42
CA LYS A 115 0.22 1.25 4.66
C LYS A 115 0.90 -0.10 4.50
N PHE A 116 1.57 -0.52 5.57
CA PHE A 116 2.06 -1.89 5.69
C PHE A 116 0.90 -2.84 5.91
N VAL A 117 0.94 -3.96 5.20
CA VAL A 117 -0.01 -5.05 5.35
C VAL A 117 0.17 -5.67 6.73
N LYS A 118 -0.95 -5.91 7.41
CA LYS A 118 -1.02 -6.69 8.64
C LYS A 118 -2.02 -7.80 8.44
N LEU A 119 -1.58 -9.02 8.68
CA LEU A 119 -2.44 -10.19 8.61
C LEU A 119 -3.18 -10.38 9.92
N ILE A 120 -4.46 -10.70 9.80
CA ILE A 120 -5.36 -10.97 10.92
C ILE A 120 -5.85 -12.40 10.74
N LYS A 121 -5.82 -13.18 11.84
CA LYS A 121 -6.34 -14.54 11.86
C LYS A 121 -7.87 -14.51 11.95
N PHE A 122 -8.53 -15.11 10.98
CA PHE A 122 -9.98 -15.31 10.96
C PHE A 122 -10.26 -16.72 10.44
N ASP A 123 -11.05 -17.50 11.18
CA ASP A 123 -11.43 -18.86 10.79
C ASP A 123 -10.23 -19.78 10.46
N ASN A 124 -9.21 -19.76 11.32
CA ASN A 124 -7.94 -20.49 11.13
C ASN A 124 -7.13 -20.14 9.87
N LYS A 125 -7.51 -19.08 9.15
CA LYS A 125 -6.79 -18.55 7.99
C LYS A 125 -6.29 -17.14 8.28
N LEU A 126 -5.22 -16.75 7.60
CA LEU A 126 -4.66 -15.40 7.67
C LEU A 126 -5.21 -14.56 6.53
N TYR A 127 -5.69 -13.36 6.83
CA TYR A 127 -6.22 -12.43 5.84
C TYR A 127 -5.61 -11.04 6.02
N CYS A 128 -5.34 -10.34 4.91
CA CYS A 128 -5.02 -8.91 4.97
C CYS A 128 -6.26 -8.09 5.32
N GLN A 129 -6.04 -6.83 5.69
CA GLN A 129 -7.11 -5.92 6.16
C GLN A 129 -8.25 -5.73 5.14
N LYS A 130 -7.98 -5.89 3.84
CA LYS A 130 -9.02 -5.83 2.81
C LYS A 130 -9.76 -7.16 2.68
N CYS A 131 -9.05 -8.28 2.55
CA CYS A 131 -9.66 -9.58 2.30
C CYS A 131 -10.45 -10.12 3.50
N ILE A 132 -10.11 -9.71 4.73
CA ILE A 132 -10.88 -10.12 5.91
C ILE A 132 -12.30 -9.54 5.90
N ILE A 133 -12.50 -8.36 5.32
CA ILE A 133 -13.83 -7.76 5.14
C ILE A 133 -14.67 -8.64 4.22
N ASP A 134 -14.13 -9.01 3.07
CA ASP A 134 -14.83 -9.86 2.09
C ASP A 134 -15.14 -11.25 2.67
N ALA A 135 -14.20 -11.84 3.42
CA ALA A 135 -14.40 -13.11 4.12
C ALA A 135 -15.49 -13.00 5.21
N GLY A 136 -15.48 -11.90 5.97
CA GLY A 136 -16.47 -11.61 7.01
C GLY A 136 -17.88 -11.44 6.43
N VAL A 137 -18.04 -10.66 5.36
CA VAL A 137 -19.32 -10.44 4.67
C VAL A 137 -19.90 -11.74 4.11
N LYS A 138 -19.06 -12.65 3.60
CA LYS A 138 -19.51 -13.96 3.10
C LYS A 138 -19.96 -14.91 4.22
N LYS A 139 -19.31 -14.85 5.38
CA LYS A 139 -19.56 -15.77 6.49
C LYS A 139 -20.68 -15.30 7.43
N ILE A 140 -20.80 -14.00 7.65
CA ILE A 140 -21.76 -13.42 8.59
C ILE A 140 -22.93 -12.86 7.77
N PRO A 141 -24.14 -13.45 7.88
CA PRO A 141 -25.28 -13.03 7.08
C PRO A 141 -25.65 -11.57 7.37
N ASN A 142 -26.02 -10.84 6.31
CA ASN A 142 -26.41 -9.44 6.41
C ASN A 142 -27.80 -9.30 7.05
N PRO A 143 -27.93 -8.66 8.22
CA PRO A 143 -29.21 -8.50 8.91
C PRO A 143 -30.08 -7.36 8.36
N SER A 144 -29.65 -6.68 7.28
CA SER A 144 -30.40 -5.57 6.69
C SER A 144 -31.79 -6.00 6.19
N ASN A 145 -32.77 -5.14 6.41
CA ASN A 145 -34.17 -5.35 6.02
C ASN A 145 -34.77 -4.06 5.42
N GLU A 146 -36.09 -4.01 5.23
CA GLU A 146 -36.77 -2.86 4.60
C GLU A 146 -36.65 -1.56 5.42
N ASN A 147 -36.44 -1.68 6.73
CA ASN A 147 -36.42 -0.57 7.68
C ASN A 147 -35.03 -0.32 8.30
N GLU A 148 -34.09 -1.25 8.20
CA GLU A 148 -32.77 -1.14 8.82
C GLU A 148 -31.68 -1.52 7.82
N LYS A 149 -30.66 -0.66 7.70
CA LYS A 149 -29.49 -0.89 6.87
C LYS A 149 -28.26 -1.01 7.75
N TYR A 150 -27.55 -2.11 7.60
CA TYR A 150 -26.30 -2.38 8.27
C TYR A 150 -25.12 -2.23 7.31
N VAL A 151 -23.98 -1.82 7.87
CA VAL A 151 -22.68 -1.79 7.17
C VAL A 151 -21.74 -2.72 7.93
N PHE A 152 -20.97 -3.53 7.22
CA PHE A 152 -20.03 -4.44 7.85
C PHE A 152 -18.80 -3.67 8.34
N ASN A 153 -18.55 -3.73 9.64
CA ASN A 153 -17.34 -3.17 10.25
C ASN A 153 -16.21 -4.20 10.14
N GLY A 154 -15.23 -3.92 9.28
CA GLY A 154 -14.09 -4.79 9.02
C GLY A 154 -13.14 -4.98 10.20
N GLU A 155 -13.05 -4.01 11.11
CA GLU A 155 -12.17 -4.08 12.29
C GLU A 155 -12.77 -4.95 13.38
N LYS A 156 -14.09 -4.86 13.57
CA LYS A 156 -14.83 -5.60 14.60
C LYS A 156 -15.46 -6.89 14.08
N LEU A 157 -15.37 -7.15 12.77
CA LEU A 157 -15.94 -8.31 12.08
C LEU A 157 -17.43 -8.51 12.38
N LYS A 158 -18.21 -7.43 12.38
CA LYS A 158 -19.64 -7.47 12.69
C LYS A 158 -20.42 -6.45 11.86
N TRP A 159 -21.71 -6.71 11.66
CA TRP A 159 -22.64 -5.76 11.08
C TRP A 159 -23.01 -4.68 12.10
N GLU A 160 -22.85 -3.42 11.73
CA GLU A 160 -23.24 -2.27 12.56
C GLU A 160 -24.40 -1.51 11.90
N LEU A 161 -25.41 -1.15 12.69
CA LEU A 161 -26.58 -0.44 12.22
C LEU A 161 -26.18 0.95 11.74
N HIS A 162 -26.35 1.21 10.45
CA HIS A 162 -25.92 2.46 9.83
C HIS A 162 -27.11 3.41 9.63
N LYS A 163 -28.22 2.89 9.11
CA LYS A 163 -29.42 3.70 8.86
C LYS A 163 -30.71 2.99 9.25
N ILE A 164 -31.67 3.77 9.71
CA ILE A 164 -33.03 3.33 10.07
C ILE A 164 -34.02 4.13 9.24
N ARG A 165 -35.06 3.48 8.72
CA ARG A 165 -36.15 4.09 7.99
C ARG A 165 -37.29 4.37 8.95
N ILE A 166 -37.58 5.65 9.19
CA ILE A 166 -38.68 6.06 10.08
C ILE A 166 -39.68 6.94 9.33
N PRO A 167 -40.99 6.83 9.65
CA PRO A 167 -42.00 7.75 9.15
C PRO A 167 -41.96 9.09 9.90
N CYS A 168 -42.24 10.19 9.20
CA CYS A 168 -42.52 11.48 9.85
C CYS A 168 -43.89 11.43 10.54
N PRO A 169 -44.06 11.84 11.80
CA PRO A 169 -45.37 11.83 12.45
C PRO A 169 -46.36 12.80 11.81
N SER A 170 -45.91 13.93 11.26
CA SER A 170 -46.80 14.96 10.69
C SER A 170 -47.23 14.69 9.24
N CYS A 171 -46.42 14.00 8.44
CA CYS A 171 -46.70 13.81 7.01
C CYS A 171 -46.57 12.37 6.53
N HIS A 172 -46.30 11.43 7.44
CA HIS A 172 -46.12 9.98 7.23
C HIS A 172 -45.09 9.55 6.18
N LYS A 173 -44.39 10.50 5.53
CA LYS A 173 -43.33 10.20 4.58
C LYS A 173 -42.17 9.51 5.29
N LYS A 174 -41.84 8.31 4.82
CA LYS A 174 -40.71 7.50 5.28
C LYS A 174 -39.40 8.15 4.82
N ARG A 175 -38.39 8.16 5.69
CA ARG A 175 -37.04 8.66 5.37
C ARG A 175 -35.99 7.82 6.05
N TRP A 176 -34.81 7.76 5.45
CA TRP A 176 -33.63 7.17 6.06
C TRP A 176 -32.95 8.19 6.98
N LEU A 177 -32.64 7.77 8.20
CA LEU A 177 -31.81 8.50 9.14
C LEU A 177 -30.61 7.65 9.52
N ASN A 178 -29.49 8.30 9.83
CA ASN A 178 -28.37 7.60 10.47
C ASN A 178 -28.84 7.05 11.83
N ALA A 179 -28.35 5.88 12.23
CA ALA A 179 -28.79 5.22 13.47
C ALA A 179 -28.67 6.13 14.71
N GLU A 180 -27.61 6.93 14.79
CA GLU A 180 -27.36 7.92 15.85
C GLU A 180 -28.39 9.06 15.87
N ASN A 181 -29.02 9.36 14.73
CA ASN A 181 -30.00 10.42 14.56
C ASN A 181 -31.45 9.93 14.75
N ARG A 182 -31.66 8.73 15.30
CA ARG A 182 -33.00 8.13 15.48
C ARG A 182 -33.97 8.99 16.29
N TRP A 183 -33.45 9.87 17.15
CA TRP A 183 -34.23 10.80 17.96
C TRP A 183 -34.90 11.93 17.14
N LYS A 184 -34.43 12.18 15.89
CA LYS A 184 -35.03 13.20 15.01
C LYS A 184 -36.33 12.66 14.40
N THR A 185 -37.46 12.92 15.04
CA THR A 185 -38.78 12.42 14.62
C THR A 185 -39.41 13.18 13.45
N LEU A 186 -39.17 14.49 13.31
CA LEU A 186 -39.71 15.32 12.21
C LEU A 186 -38.81 15.35 10.96
N CYS A 187 -39.43 15.41 9.78
CA CYS A 187 -38.69 15.58 8.54
C CYS A 187 -38.25 17.04 8.38
N LYS A 188 -37.22 17.30 7.57
CA LYS A 188 -36.68 18.66 7.38
C LYS A 188 -37.77 19.67 7.01
N LYS A 189 -38.73 19.28 6.16
CA LYS A 189 -39.85 20.16 5.77
C LYS A 189 -40.77 20.44 6.96
N CYS A 190 -41.24 19.40 7.64
CA CYS A 190 -42.15 19.54 8.79
C CYS A 190 -41.52 20.30 9.96
N TYR A 191 -40.21 20.17 10.17
CA TYR A 191 -39.47 20.90 11.19
C TYR A 191 -39.34 22.40 10.88
N LEU A 192 -39.31 22.78 9.61
CA LEU A 192 -39.22 24.20 9.20
C LEU A 192 -40.58 24.90 9.17
N THR A 193 -41.67 24.13 9.14
CA THR A 193 -43.05 24.63 9.11
C THR A 193 -43.74 24.54 10.48
N SER A 194 -43.04 24.04 11.50
CA SER A 194 -43.49 23.92 12.89
C SER A 194 -42.85 25.01 13.73
#